data_AF-A0A7C1EDM5-F1
#
_entry.id   AF-A0A7C1EDM5-F1
#
_cell.length_a   1.000
_cell.length_b   1.000
_cell.length_c   1.000
_cell.angle_alpha   90.00
_cell.angle_beta   90.00
_cell.angle_gamma   90.00
#
_symmetry.space_group_name_H-M   'P 1'
#
loop_
_entity.id
_entity.type
_entity.pdbx_description
1 polymer ?
#
loop_
_entity_poly.entity_id
_entity_poly.type
_entity_poly.pdbx_seq_one_letter_code
_entity_poly.pdbx_strand_id
1 'polypeptide(L)'
;MSTEIDVPIRQTVAFSVPHEPGRQWFSIYGTKAHVEWKRAHWDEPKMYVDGQEVRDMNRMDWPVAPDWLTYLAGMEGHGGIDAALVEDFVDALRNGKPSPIDVHTGLDYSLPGFYAAMSARAGGELLRIPNSRTERIVP
;
A
#
# COMPACT_ATOMS: atom_id res chain seq x y z
N MET A 1 9.83 -7.17 6.42
CA MET A 1 9.42 -8.43 5.76
C MET A 1 10.07 -8.50 4.39
N SER A 2 10.12 -9.66 3.76
CA SER A 2 10.56 -9.84 2.37
C SER A 2 9.50 -10.58 1.57
N THR A 3 9.46 -10.33 0.27
CA THR A 3 8.62 -11.09 -0.66
C THR A 3 9.28 -12.42 -1.05
N GLU A 4 8.56 -13.28 -1.78
CA GLU A 4 9.07 -14.54 -2.34
C GLU A 4 10.19 -14.34 -3.39
N ILE A 5 10.33 -13.12 -3.93
CA ILE A 5 11.40 -12.72 -4.85
C ILE A 5 12.47 -11.86 -4.16
N ASP A 6 12.60 -11.97 -2.84
CA ASP A 6 13.59 -11.29 -2.02
C ASP A 6 13.56 -9.75 -2.08
N VAL A 7 12.39 -9.16 -2.35
CA VAL A 7 12.21 -7.71 -2.26
C VAL A 7 11.88 -7.33 -0.80
N PRO A 8 12.70 -6.49 -0.14
CA PRO A 8 12.43 -6.06 1.22
C PRO A 8 11.29 -5.04 1.25
N ILE A 9 10.37 -5.21 2.20
CA ILE A 9 9.32 -4.24 2.52
C ILE A 9 9.48 -3.82 3.98
N ARG A 10 9.54 -2.50 4.19
CA ARG A 10 9.51 -1.89 5.53
C ARG A 10 8.17 -1.19 5.73
N GLN A 11 7.45 -1.63 6.75
CA GLN A 11 6.19 -1.02 7.16
C GLN A 11 6.31 -0.54 8.60
N THR A 12 5.96 0.72 8.83
CA THR A 12 5.90 1.33 10.16
C THR A 12 4.44 1.67 10.47
N VAL A 13 3.98 1.25 11.65
CA VAL A 13 2.65 1.60 12.17
C VAL A 13 2.84 2.30 13.50
N ALA A 14 2.30 3.50 13.63
CA ALA A 14 2.46 4.32 14.83
C ALA A 14 1.18 5.12 15.10
N PHE A 15 0.29 4.53 15.90
CA PHE A 15 -0.96 5.17 16.33
C PHE A 15 -0.88 5.83 17.71
N SER A 16 0.23 5.62 18.43
CA SER A 16 0.44 6.07 19.80
C SER A 16 1.43 7.23 19.92
N VAL A 17 1.82 7.84 18.80
CA VAL A 17 2.77 8.96 18.75
C VAL A 17 2.12 10.17 18.09
N PRO A 18 2.48 11.41 18.49
CA PRO A 18 2.01 12.59 17.80
C PRO A 18 2.57 12.62 16.38
N HIS A 19 1.70 12.51 15.38
CA HIS A 19 2.08 12.54 13.97
C HIS A 19 0.98 13.25 13.16
N GLU A 20 1.29 14.42 12.62
CA GLU A 20 0.36 15.23 11.82
C GLU A 20 1.10 15.79 10.57
N PRO A 21 0.53 15.65 9.36
CA PRO A 21 -0.75 15.01 9.04
C PRO A 21 -0.73 13.49 9.15
N GLY A 22 -1.81 12.89 9.65
CA GLY A 22 -2.03 11.44 9.62
C GLY A 22 -2.06 10.92 8.18
N ARG A 23 -0.94 10.36 7.68
CA ARG A 23 -0.80 9.90 6.30
C ARG A 23 0.11 8.68 6.19
N GLN A 24 -0.11 7.91 5.14
CA GLN A 24 0.80 6.86 4.69
C GLN A 24 1.97 7.52 3.95
N TRP A 25 3.19 7.19 4.33
CA TRP A 25 4.38 7.61 3.60
C TRP A 25 4.90 6.46 2.75
N PHE A 26 4.53 6.47 1.47
CA PHE A 26 5.01 5.49 0.50
C PHE A 26 6.38 5.90 -0.02
N SER A 27 7.28 4.93 -0.09
CA SER A 27 8.58 5.06 -0.73
C SER A 27 8.91 3.77 -1.47
N ILE A 28 9.22 3.89 -2.77
CA ILE A 28 9.48 2.76 -3.66
C ILE A 28 10.84 2.98 -4.31
N TYR A 29 11.72 1.99 -4.19
CA TYR A 29 13.06 2.01 -4.78
C TYR A 29 13.15 0.93 -5.84
N GLY A 30 13.47 1.34 -7.06
CA GLY A 30 13.81 0.48 -8.18
C GLY A 30 15.25 0.69 -8.62
N THR A 31 15.71 -0.15 -9.55
CA THR A 31 17.09 -0.07 -10.08
C THR A 31 17.34 1.15 -10.96
N LYS A 32 16.28 1.82 -11.43
CA LYS A 32 16.37 2.98 -12.35
C LYS A 32 15.61 4.21 -11.85
N ALA A 33 14.88 4.09 -10.75
CA ALA A 33 14.08 5.18 -10.23
C ALA A 33 13.73 4.98 -8.77
N HIS A 34 13.42 6.08 -8.10
CA HIS A 34 12.94 6.11 -6.72
C HIS A 34 11.79 7.11 -6.62
N VAL A 35 10.71 6.71 -5.95
CA VAL A 35 9.50 7.52 -5.77
C VAL A 35 9.24 7.69 -4.28
N GLU A 36 8.86 8.90 -3.89
CA GLU A 36 8.35 9.19 -2.55
C GLU A 36 7.04 9.96 -2.59
N TRP A 37 6.14 9.57 -1.70
CA TRP A 37 4.95 10.37 -1.43
C TRP A 37 5.27 11.58 -0.56
N LYS A 38 4.40 12.60 -0.63
CA LYS A 38 4.54 13.82 0.15
C LYS A 38 4.50 13.54 1.67
N ARG A 39 5.30 14.30 2.42
CA ARG A 39 5.38 14.25 3.89
C ARG A 39 4.35 15.13 4.59
N ALA A 40 3.98 16.24 3.96
CA ALA A 40 3.14 17.29 4.54
C ALA A 40 2.24 17.91 3.47
N HIS A 41 1.34 18.81 3.89
CA HIS A 41 0.43 19.52 2.97
C HIS A 41 1.14 20.43 1.98
N TRP A 42 2.29 21.00 2.37
CA TRP A 42 3.12 21.86 1.53
C TRP A 42 4.10 21.08 0.64
N ASP A 43 4.20 19.76 0.84
CA ASP A 43 5.10 18.89 0.10
C ASP A 43 4.35 18.22 -1.06
N GLU A 44 5.10 17.76 -2.06
CA GLU A 44 4.57 17.16 -3.29
C GLU A 44 5.19 15.78 -3.51
N PRO A 45 4.44 14.80 -4.05
CA PRO A 45 5.02 13.52 -4.40
C PRO A 45 6.06 13.69 -5.51
N LYS A 46 7.16 12.95 -5.40
CA LYS A 46 8.40 13.24 -6.13
C LYS A 46 9.07 11.95 -6.61
N MET A 47 9.83 12.07 -7.68
CA MET A 47 10.55 10.95 -8.30
C MET A 47 11.96 11.36 -8.70
N TYR A 48 12.90 10.44 -8.50
CA TYR A 48 14.21 10.46 -9.12
C TYR A 48 14.27 9.39 -10.21
N VAL A 49 14.87 9.70 -11.36
CA VAL A 49 15.14 8.74 -12.44
C VAL A 49 16.63 8.74 -12.73
N ASP A 50 17.24 7.56 -12.78
CA ASP A 50 18.65 7.41 -13.12
C ASP A 50 18.92 7.92 -14.55
N GLY A 51 20.05 8.61 -14.72
CA GLY A 51 20.45 9.23 -15.98
C GLY A 51 19.79 10.58 -16.31
N GLN A 52 18.92 11.13 -15.45
CA GLN A 52 18.40 12.49 -15.64
C GLN A 52 19.50 13.55 -15.37
N GLU A 53 19.42 14.69 -16.05
CA GLU A 53 20.42 15.76 -15.97
C GLU A 53 20.54 16.36 -14.55
N VAL A 54 19.39 16.62 -13.92
CA VAL A 54 19.33 17.13 -12.55
C VAL A 54 19.37 15.97 -11.56
N ARG A 55 20.46 15.85 -10.80
CA ARG A 55 20.66 14.78 -9.80
C ARG A 55 19.88 15.02 -8.50
N ASP A 56 18.58 15.22 -8.61
CA ASP A 56 17.68 15.45 -7.48
C ASP A 56 16.31 14.80 -7.71
N MET A 57 15.54 14.62 -6.65
CA MET A 57 14.13 14.24 -6.76
C MET A 57 13.34 15.43 -7.32
N ASN A 58 12.57 15.18 -8.38
CA ASN A 58 11.76 16.19 -9.02
C ASN A 58 10.29 16.00 -8.69
N ARG A 59 9.57 17.12 -8.63
CA ARG A 59 8.09 17.11 -8.64
C ARG A 59 7.64 16.49 -9.94
N MET A 60 6.65 15.62 -9.88
CA MET A 60 6.08 14.99 -11.07
C MET A 60 4.63 15.40 -11.23
N ASP A 61 4.21 15.49 -12.48
CA ASP A 61 2.80 15.59 -12.83
C ASP A 61 2.20 14.17 -12.78
N TRP A 62 1.85 13.75 -11.56
CA TRP A 62 1.23 12.44 -11.34
C TRP A 62 -0.17 12.46 -11.94
N PRO A 63 -0.59 11.41 -12.68
CA PRO A 63 -1.93 11.37 -13.21
C PRO A 63 -2.92 11.54 -12.07
N VAL A 64 -3.83 12.50 -12.23
CA VAL A 64 -4.99 12.62 -11.36
C VAL A 64 -5.74 11.30 -11.43
N ALA A 65 -6.35 10.91 -10.31
CA ALA A 65 -7.35 9.86 -10.30
C ALA A 65 -8.20 9.96 -11.59
N PRO A 66 -8.31 8.90 -12.41
CA PRO A 66 -9.19 8.93 -13.57
C PRO A 66 -10.61 9.48 -13.24
N ASP A 67 -11.41 9.75 -14.26
CA ASP A 67 -12.66 10.51 -14.10
C ASP A 67 -13.73 9.83 -13.22
N TRP A 68 -13.87 8.51 -13.33
CA TRP A 68 -14.77 7.68 -12.50
C TRP A 68 -14.56 7.82 -10.97
N LEU A 69 -13.34 7.97 -10.48
CA LEU A 69 -12.97 8.14 -9.07
C LEU A 69 -13.06 9.61 -8.69
N THR A 70 -12.86 10.53 -9.63
CA THR A 70 -13.11 11.96 -9.42
C THR A 70 -14.59 12.24 -9.20
N TYR A 71 -15.49 11.55 -9.91
CA TYR A 71 -16.94 11.57 -9.63
C TYR A 71 -17.24 11.09 -8.20
N LEU A 72 -16.62 9.99 -7.78
CA LEU A 72 -16.78 9.42 -6.44
C LEU A 72 -16.10 10.26 -5.34
N ALA A 73 -15.05 11.02 -5.66
CA ALA A 73 -14.37 11.92 -4.74
C ALA A 73 -15.23 13.15 -4.34
N GLY A 74 -16.29 13.43 -5.09
CA GLY A 74 -17.33 14.39 -4.71
C GLY A 74 -18.23 13.88 -3.57
N MET A 75 -18.18 12.58 -3.26
CA MET A 75 -18.78 12.02 -2.05
C MET A 75 -17.73 12.08 -0.93
N GLU A 76 -18.03 12.77 0.17
CA GLU A 76 -17.12 12.99 1.30
C GLU A 76 -16.37 11.70 1.73
N GLY A 77 -15.05 11.75 1.98
CA GLY A 77 -14.25 10.58 2.36
C GLY A 77 -12.74 10.67 2.06
N HIS A 78 -12.05 9.52 1.98
CA HIS A 78 -10.60 9.40 1.74
C HIS A 78 -10.21 9.61 0.27
N GLY A 79 -10.63 10.72 -0.34
CA GLY A 79 -10.33 11.05 -1.75
C GLY A 79 -11.09 10.20 -2.78
N GLY A 80 -12.27 9.68 -2.42
CA GLY A 80 -13.14 8.88 -3.30
C GLY A 80 -12.82 7.37 -3.31
N ILE A 81 -11.71 6.93 -2.72
CA ILE A 81 -11.30 5.52 -2.77
C ILE A 81 -12.27 4.60 -2.02
N ASP A 82 -12.89 5.09 -0.94
CA ASP A 82 -13.85 4.32 -0.15
C ASP A 82 -15.07 3.93 -0.99
N ALA A 83 -15.61 4.90 -1.74
CA ALA A 83 -16.75 4.67 -2.63
C ALA A 83 -16.36 3.78 -3.82
N ALA A 84 -15.14 3.93 -4.37
CA ALA A 84 -14.66 3.06 -5.44
C ALA A 84 -14.54 1.59 -5.00
N LEU A 85 -14.06 1.34 -3.78
CA LEU A 85 -14.00 -0.02 -3.22
C LEU A 85 -15.40 -0.65 -3.10
N VAL A 86 -16.41 0.14 -2.70
CA VAL A 86 -17.80 -0.33 -2.61
C VAL A 86 -18.38 -0.61 -4.00
N GLU A 87 -18.14 0.27 -4.98
CA GLU A 87 -18.57 0.07 -6.36
C GLU A 87 -17.97 -1.20 -6.96
N ASP A 88 -16.65 -1.43 -6.80
CA ASP A 88 -15.98 -2.64 -7.28
C ASP A 88 -16.56 -3.92 -6.65
N PHE A 89 -16.89 -3.88 -5.35
CA PHE A 89 -17.54 -4.99 -4.67
C PHE A 89 -18.95 -5.27 -5.22
N VAL A 90 -19.75 -4.22 -5.42
CA VAL A 90 -21.12 -4.34 -5.95
C VAL A 90 -21.10 -4.79 -7.41
N ASP A 91 -20.19 -4.30 -8.23
CA ASP A 91 -19.99 -4.74 -9.61
C ASP A 91 -19.65 -6.23 -9.69
N ALA A 92 -18.71 -6.68 -8.85
CA ALA A 92 -18.34 -8.09 -8.76
C ALA A 92 -19.55 -8.97 -8.42
N LEU A 93 -20.36 -8.55 -7.45
CA LEU A 93 -21.57 -9.27 -7.07
C LEU A 93 -22.63 -9.30 -8.19
N ARG A 94 -22.92 -8.15 -8.80
CA ARG A 94 -23.96 -8.02 -9.83
C ARG A 94 -23.62 -8.77 -11.11
N ASN A 95 -22.34 -8.74 -11.50
CA ASN A 95 -21.87 -9.30 -12.75
C ASN A 95 -21.22 -10.69 -12.60
N GLY A 96 -21.18 -11.25 -11.39
CA GLY A 96 -20.55 -12.53 -11.12
C GLY A 96 -19.05 -12.55 -11.44
N LYS A 97 -18.37 -11.39 -11.31
CA LYS A 97 -16.92 -11.28 -11.53
C LYS A 97 -16.17 -11.61 -10.23
N PRO A 98 -14.90 -12.04 -10.32
CA PRO A 98 -14.04 -12.12 -9.14
C PRO A 98 -13.93 -10.76 -8.43
N SER A 99 -13.90 -10.76 -7.10
CA SER A 99 -13.54 -9.55 -6.36
C SER A 99 -12.09 -9.16 -6.68
N PRO A 100 -11.77 -7.88 -6.91
CA PRO A 100 -10.39 -7.43 -7.14
C PRO A 100 -9.44 -7.76 -5.98
N ILE A 101 -9.98 -7.87 -4.76
CA ILE A 101 -9.26 -8.32 -3.57
C ILE A 101 -10.00 -9.56 -3.06
N ASP A 102 -9.56 -10.73 -3.51
CA ASP A 102 -10.07 -12.00 -2.99
C ASP A 102 -9.56 -12.32 -1.58
N VAL A 103 -10.03 -13.42 -1.00
CA VAL A 103 -9.66 -13.83 0.36
C VAL A 103 -8.16 -14.05 0.52
N HIS A 104 -7.48 -14.58 -0.50
CA HIS A 104 -6.05 -14.86 -0.43
C HIS A 104 -5.23 -13.58 -0.51
N THR A 105 -5.64 -12.65 -1.37
CA THR A 105 -5.05 -11.32 -1.52
C THR A 105 -5.24 -10.49 -0.25
N GLY A 106 -6.43 -10.55 0.36
CA GLY A 106 -6.68 -9.93 1.66
C GLY A 106 -5.82 -10.52 2.78
N LEU A 107 -5.56 -11.84 2.73
CA LEU A 107 -4.65 -12.51 3.66
C LEU A 107 -3.19 -12.08 3.42
N ASP A 108 -2.75 -11.90 2.18
CA ASP A 108 -1.39 -11.41 1.89
C ASP A 108 -1.14 -10.01 2.49
N TYR A 109 -2.18 -9.18 2.59
CA TYR A 109 -2.09 -7.87 3.24
C TYR A 109 -2.12 -7.94 4.77
N SER A 110 -2.80 -8.95 5.33
CA SER A 110 -3.11 -9.01 6.76
C SER A 110 -2.12 -9.88 7.55
N LEU A 111 -1.71 -11.01 6.99
CA LEU A 111 -0.82 -11.97 7.64
C LEU A 111 0.52 -11.36 8.06
N PRO A 112 1.16 -10.46 7.28
CA PRO A 112 2.41 -9.87 7.75
C PRO A 112 2.28 -9.10 9.06
N GLY A 113 1.16 -8.41 9.28
CA GLY A 113 0.88 -7.73 10.55
C GLY A 113 0.68 -8.72 11.71
N PHE A 114 -0.04 -9.81 11.46
CA PHE A 114 -0.25 -10.88 12.44
C PHE A 114 1.08 -11.54 12.85
N TYR A 115 1.88 -11.95 11.87
CA TYR A 115 3.19 -12.57 12.12
C TYR A 115 4.21 -11.59 12.71
N ALA A 116 4.13 -10.29 12.38
CA ALA A 116 4.95 -9.28 13.05
C ALA A 116 4.63 -9.18 14.55
N ALA A 117 3.36 -9.29 14.94
CA ALA A 117 2.97 -9.31 16.35
C ALA A 117 3.46 -10.58 17.08
N MET A 118 3.43 -11.75 16.42
CA MET A 118 4.01 -12.98 16.96
C MET A 118 5.53 -12.88 17.11
N SER A 119 6.22 -12.39 16.07
CA SER A 119 7.65 -12.14 16.07
C SER A 119 8.06 -11.24 17.23
N ALA A 120 7.35 -10.13 17.44
CA ALA A 120 7.61 -9.21 18.56
C ALA A 120 7.49 -9.90 19.93
N ARG A 121 6.51 -10.81 20.11
CA ARG A 121 6.36 -11.60 21.35
C ARG A 121 7.48 -12.64 21.53
N ALA A 122 8.06 -13.11 20.43
CA ALA A 122 9.19 -14.04 20.38
C ALA A 122 10.56 -13.33 20.36
N GLY A 123 10.64 -12.07 20.79
CA GLY A 123 11.92 -11.34 20.85
C GLY A 123 12.45 -10.86 19.49
N GLY A 124 11.59 -10.75 18.48
CA GLY A 124 11.94 -10.29 17.13
C GLY A 124 12.42 -11.40 16.20
N GLU A 125 12.10 -12.67 16.49
CA GLU A 125 12.43 -13.80 15.63
C GLU A 125 11.86 -13.61 14.20
N LEU A 126 12.64 -13.99 13.19
CA LEU A 126 12.17 -13.99 11.80
C LEU A 126 11.23 -15.17 11.56
N LEU A 127 9.95 -14.87 11.38
CA LEU A 127 8.92 -15.89 11.14
C LEU A 127 8.58 -16.03 9.65
N ARG A 128 8.37 -17.26 9.19
CA ARG A 128 7.85 -17.54 7.83
C ARG A 128 6.34 -17.35 7.81
N ILE A 129 5.87 -16.55 6.87
CA ILE A 129 4.43 -16.40 6.59
C ILE A 129 4.02 -17.49 5.58
N PRO A 130 3.04 -18.37 5.89
CA PRO A 130 2.55 -19.38 4.96
C PRO A 130 1.85 -18.78 3.75
N ASN A 131 1.99 -19.42 2.59
CA ASN A 131 1.24 -19.05 1.40
C ASN A 131 -0.21 -19.54 1.51
N SER A 132 -1.15 -18.61 1.68
CA SER A 132 -2.57 -18.94 1.89
C SER A 132 -3.22 -19.72 0.74
N ARG A 133 -2.63 -19.70 -0.46
CA ARG A 133 -3.15 -20.37 -1.67
C ARG A 133 -2.73 -21.83 -1.75
N THR A 134 -1.63 -22.21 -1.09
CA THR A 134 -1.06 -23.57 -1.18
C THR A 134 -0.93 -24.25 0.19
N GLU A 135 -1.09 -23.49 1.27
CA GLU A 135 -0.85 -23.95 2.62
C GLU A 135 -2.03 -23.63 3.54
N ARG A 136 -2.29 -24.52 4.50
CA ARG A 136 -3.24 -24.24 5.56
C ARG A 136 -2.64 -23.24 6.54
N ILE A 137 -3.34 -22.14 6.79
CA ILE A 137 -2.99 -21.20 7.85
C ILE A 137 -3.36 -21.83 9.18
N VAL A 138 -2.36 -22.15 10.00
CA VAL A 138 -2.52 -22.64 11.37
C VAL A 138 -1.90 -21.62 12.32
N PRO A 139 -2.56 -21.28 13.46
CA PRO A 139 -1.96 -20.46 14.51
C PRO A 139 -0.80 -21.15 15.21
#